data_AF-A0A858ATE9-F1
#
_entry.id   AF-A0A858ATE9-F1
#
_cell.length_a   1.000
_cell.length_b   1.000
_cell.length_c   1.000
_cell.angle_alpha   90.00
_cell.angle_beta   90.00
_cell.angle_gamma   90.00
#
_symmetry.space_group_name_H-M   'P 1'
#
loop_
_entity.id
_entity.type
_entity.pdbx_description
1 polymer ?
#
loop_
_entity_poly.entity_id
_entity_poly.type
_entity_poly.pdbx_seq_one_letter_code
_entity_poly.pdbx_strand_id
1 'polypeptide(L)'
;MEQHIKYPFCCKEHSTFFSTLFENYIKLRKKQEGIVIINNDFSLYKELTKTNLKLIFESQKKSISKWNDNLIVDLEKKLWSISSIMFIYYVFNVFEIVLDKEINDNFEFLKDQSINLHNSVGTEEIKTAFELIFQILDDIKRAKNIDIF
;
A
#
# COMPACT_ATOMS: atom_id res chain seq x y z
N MET A 1 4.87 3.08 22.86
CA MET A 1 5.64 3.91 21.90
C MET A 1 5.41 3.31 20.53
N GLU A 2 4.55 3.93 19.74
CA GLU A 2 4.28 3.50 18.36
C GLU A 2 5.57 3.68 17.55
N GLN A 3 6.09 2.58 17.00
CA GLN A 3 7.26 2.62 16.15
C GLN A 3 6.84 3.23 14.82
N HIS A 4 7.10 4.52 14.62
CA HIS A 4 6.91 5.17 13.33
C HIS A 4 7.80 4.45 12.28
N ILE A 5 7.16 3.67 11.42
CA ILE A 5 7.78 3.07 10.24
C ILE A 5 8.35 4.22 9.40
N LYS A 6 9.67 4.21 9.15
CA LYS A 6 10.33 5.22 8.30
C LYS A 6 10.01 4.92 6.84
N TYR A 7 9.00 5.60 6.31
CA TYR A 7 8.65 5.53 4.90
C TYR A 7 9.59 6.41 4.06
N PRO A 8 9.78 6.10 2.76
CA PRO A 8 10.70 6.81 1.85
C PRO A 8 10.14 8.17 1.37
N PHE A 9 9.56 8.95 2.28
CA PHE A 9 9.14 10.32 2.00
C PHE A 9 10.31 11.28 2.22
N CYS A 10 10.40 12.31 1.37
CA CYS A 10 11.48 13.29 1.39
C CYS A 10 11.58 14.11 2.69
N CYS A 11 10.52 14.16 3.51
CA CYS A 11 10.50 14.83 4.80
C CYS A 11 9.55 14.16 5.82
N LYS A 12 9.78 14.46 7.12
CA LYS A 12 8.99 13.93 8.24
C LYS A 12 7.50 14.30 8.14
N GLU A 13 7.21 15.49 7.64
CA GLU A 13 5.85 15.99 7.45
C GLU A 13 5.06 15.14 6.45
N HIS A 14 5.65 14.82 5.29
CA HIS A 14 5.04 13.92 4.32
C HIS A 14 4.84 12.50 4.87
N SER A 15 5.76 12.03 5.71
CA SER A 15 5.58 10.75 6.41
C SER A 15 4.39 10.77 7.38
N THR A 16 4.22 11.83 8.18
CA THR A 16 3.08 11.98 9.08
C THR A 16 1.77 12.11 8.31
N PHE A 17 1.79 12.88 7.21
CA PHE A 17 0.65 13.07 6.34
C PHE A 17 0.20 11.74 5.72
N PHE A 18 1.13 10.99 5.14
CA PHE A 18 0.85 9.64 4.63
C PHE A 18 0.30 8.72 5.72
N SER A 19 0.94 8.65 6.90
CA SER A 19 0.48 7.80 8.00
C SER A 19 -0.95 8.13 8.40
N THR A 20 -1.29 9.43 8.49
CA THR A 20 -2.65 9.88 8.80
C THR A 20 -3.66 9.40 7.75
N LEU A 21 -3.36 9.60 6.47
CA LEU A 21 -4.22 9.19 5.37
C LEU A 21 -4.40 7.67 5.32
N PHE A 22 -3.33 6.91 5.52
CA PHE A 22 -3.37 5.46 5.53
C PHE A 22 -4.15 4.90 6.74
N GLU A 23 -3.97 5.47 7.93
CA GLU A 23 -4.76 5.12 9.11
C GLU A 23 -6.24 5.44 8.94
N ASN A 24 -6.56 6.60 8.36
CA ASN A 24 -7.94 6.99 8.06
C ASN A 24 -8.58 5.99 7.09
N TYR A 25 -7.85 5.61 6.05
CA TYR A 25 -8.28 4.57 5.13
C TYR A 25 -8.58 3.25 5.85
N ILE A 26 -7.64 2.73 6.66
CA ILE A 26 -7.82 1.48 7.42
C ILE A 26 -9.06 1.53 8.33
N LYS A 27 -9.30 2.66 9.00
CA LYS A 27 -10.44 2.85 9.91
C LYS A 27 -11.77 2.89 9.16
N LEU A 28 -11.84 3.64 8.05
CA LEU A 28 -13.07 3.87 7.32
C LEU A 28 -13.44 2.71 6.39
N ARG A 29 -12.45 1.99 5.84
CA ARG A 29 -12.67 0.94 4.85
C ARG A 29 -13.55 -0.21 5.33
N LYS A 30 -13.62 -0.43 6.65
CA LYS A 30 -14.53 -1.40 7.29
C LYS A 30 -16.01 -1.10 7.04
N LYS A 31 -16.37 0.14 6.69
CA LYS A 31 -17.76 0.61 6.55
C LYS A 31 -18.04 1.29 5.21
N GLN A 32 -17.00 1.69 4.49
CA GLN A 32 -17.10 2.48 3.26
C GLN A 32 -16.20 1.88 2.19
N GLU A 33 -16.56 2.07 0.92
CA GLU A 33 -15.71 1.68 -0.21
C GLU A 33 -14.47 2.56 -0.28
N GLY A 34 -13.34 2.00 -0.75
CA GLY A 34 -12.06 2.71 -0.81
C GLY A 34 -12.14 4.00 -1.62
N ILE A 35 -12.87 3.97 -2.74
CA ILE A 35 -12.96 5.13 -3.65
C ILE A 35 -13.76 6.27 -3.03
N VAL A 36 -14.79 5.95 -2.24
CA VAL A 36 -15.57 6.94 -1.51
C VAL A 36 -14.70 7.63 -0.46
N ILE A 37 -13.85 6.89 0.24
CA ILE A 37 -12.92 7.45 1.22
C ILE A 37 -11.95 8.43 0.57
N ILE A 38 -11.35 8.04 -0.57
CA ILE A 38 -10.42 8.92 -1.29
C ILE A 38 -11.14 10.17 -1.82
N ASN A 39 -12.34 10.01 -2.38
CA ASN A 39 -13.11 11.13 -2.92
C ASN A 39 -13.58 12.11 -1.85
N ASN A 40 -13.93 11.64 -0.65
CA ASN A 40 -14.35 12.50 0.45
C ASN A 40 -13.26 13.52 0.85
N ASP A 41 -11.99 13.10 0.80
CA ASP A 41 -10.83 13.93 1.10
C ASP A 41 -9.92 14.08 -0.14
N PHE A 42 -10.51 14.29 -1.32
CA PHE A 42 -9.82 14.28 -2.61
C PHE A 42 -8.57 15.15 -2.63
N SER A 43 -8.64 16.38 -2.13
CA SER A 43 -7.50 17.31 -2.12
C SER A 43 -6.32 16.79 -1.31
N LEU A 44 -6.60 16.10 -0.20
CA LEU A 44 -5.57 15.53 0.68
C LEU A 44 -4.92 14.31 0.02
N TYR A 45 -5.72 13.38 -0.51
CA TYR A 45 -5.18 12.19 -1.18
C TYR A 45 -4.47 12.51 -2.50
N LYS A 46 -4.90 13.57 -3.21
CA LYS A 46 -4.22 14.03 -4.44
C LYS A 46 -2.75 14.34 -4.19
N GLU A 47 -2.40 14.88 -3.03
CA GLU A 47 -1.01 15.21 -2.70
C GLU A 47 -0.10 13.98 -2.65
N LEU A 48 -0.64 12.80 -2.30
CA LEU A 48 0.13 11.55 -2.35
C LEU A 48 0.57 11.18 -3.76
N THR A 49 -0.14 11.63 -4.81
CA THR A 49 0.25 11.39 -6.22
C THR A 49 1.55 12.09 -6.62
N LYS A 50 2.04 13.05 -5.82
CA LYS A 50 3.36 13.70 -6.02
C LYS A 50 4.52 12.83 -5.55
N THR A 51 4.24 11.70 -4.92
CA THR A 51 5.26 10.77 -4.42
C THR A 51 5.95 10.06 -5.58
N ASN A 52 7.28 10.00 -5.57
CA ASN A 52 8.00 9.24 -6.59
C ASN A 52 7.97 7.74 -6.28
N LEU A 53 6.94 7.05 -6.78
CA LEU A 53 6.76 5.61 -6.60
C LEU A 53 7.98 4.79 -7.04
N LYS A 54 8.66 5.19 -8.11
CA LYS A 54 9.88 4.51 -8.57
C LYS A 54 10.97 4.53 -7.51
N LEU A 55 11.23 5.69 -6.90
CA LEU A 55 12.19 5.80 -5.79
C LEU A 55 11.76 4.99 -4.56
N ILE A 56 10.46 4.92 -4.28
CA ILE A 56 9.93 4.04 -3.22
C ILE A 56 10.28 2.59 -3.52
N PHE A 57 9.94 2.09 -4.72
CA PHE A 57 10.25 0.73 -5.13
C PHE A 57 11.76 0.46 -5.13
N GLU A 58 12.59 1.36 -5.63
CA GLU A 58 14.06 1.22 -5.61
C GLU A 58 14.62 1.18 -4.18
N SER A 59 14.15 2.05 -3.29
CA SER A 59 14.56 2.06 -1.88
C SER A 59 14.18 0.76 -1.16
N GLN A 60 13.05 0.18 -1.57
CA GLN A 60 12.56 -1.08 -1.04
C GLN A 60 13.14 -2.28 -1.78
N LYS A 61 13.70 -2.14 -2.99
CA LYS A 61 14.19 -3.25 -3.84
C LYS A 61 15.23 -4.12 -3.13
N LYS A 62 16.09 -3.51 -2.31
CA LYS A 62 17.07 -4.23 -1.47
C LYS A 62 16.43 -4.97 -0.30
N SER A 63 15.34 -4.45 0.24
CA SER A 63 14.52 -5.13 1.23
C SER A 63 13.75 -6.26 0.55
N ILE A 64 13.03 -5.95 -0.53
CA ILE A 64 12.26 -6.84 -1.41
C ILE A 64 13.06 -8.07 -1.84
N SER A 65 14.28 -7.88 -2.32
CA SER A 65 15.15 -8.99 -2.75
C SER A 65 15.64 -9.88 -1.59
N LYS A 66 15.61 -9.38 -0.34
CA LYS A 66 15.95 -10.14 0.87
C LYS A 66 14.73 -10.73 1.58
N TRP A 67 13.53 -10.55 1.04
CA TRP A 67 12.28 -10.95 1.69
C TRP A 67 11.98 -12.45 1.69
N ASN A 68 12.97 -13.31 1.44
CA ASN A 68 12.86 -14.77 1.49
C ASN A 68 13.01 -15.36 2.90
N ASP A 69 13.43 -14.58 3.89
CA ASP A 69 13.70 -15.09 5.24
C ASP A 69 12.43 -15.08 6.13
N ASN A 70 11.92 -16.28 6.43
CA ASN A 70 10.66 -16.57 7.14
C ASN A 70 10.67 -16.25 8.66
N LEU A 71 11.21 -15.11 9.10
CA LEU A 71 11.10 -14.68 10.50
C LEU A 71 9.80 -13.89 10.73
N ILE A 72 9.00 -14.29 11.73
CA ILE A 72 7.65 -13.72 12.02
C ILE A 72 7.66 -12.19 12.19
N VAL A 73 8.65 -11.63 12.90
CA VAL A 73 8.77 -10.17 13.14
C VAL A 73 9.11 -9.41 11.85
N ASP A 74 9.93 -10.00 10.99
CA ASP A 74 10.28 -9.40 9.72
C ASP A 74 9.13 -9.56 8.70
N LEU A 75 8.34 -10.62 8.83
CA LEU A 75 7.11 -10.83 8.06
C LEU A 75 6.07 -9.74 8.35
N GLU A 76 5.81 -9.40 9.61
CA GLU A 76 4.86 -8.33 9.95
C GLU A 76 5.27 -6.99 9.34
N LYS A 77 6.54 -6.58 9.55
CA LYS A 77 7.08 -5.34 8.95
C LYS A 77 7.03 -5.36 7.42
N LYS A 78 7.29 -6.52 6.82
CA LYS A 78 7.18 -6.74 5.37
C LYS A 78 5.75 -6.51 4.90
N LEU A 79 4.76 -7.12 5.55
CA LEU A 79 3.35 -6.96 5.16
C LEU A 79 2.87 -5.51 5.28
N TRP A 80 3.26 -4.79 6.35
CA TRP A 80 2.95 -3.36 6.48
C TRP A 80 3.64 -2.48 5.43
N SER A 81 4.87 -2.84 5.04
CA SER A 81 5.56 -2.14 3.95
C SER A 81 4.86 -2.38 2.61
N ILE A 82 4.45 -3.62 2.35
CA ILE A 82 3.70 -4.00 1.14
C ILE A 82 2.36 -3.26 1.09
N SER A 83 1.58 -3.29 2.17
CA SER A 83 0.27 -2.63 2.22
C SER A 83 0.38 -1.13 1.98
N SER A 84 1.41 -0.49 2.52
CA SER A 84 1.68 0.93 2.30
C SER A 84 2.01 1.26 0.85
N ILE A 85 2.87 0.47 0.19
CA ILE A 85 3.22 0.66 -1.23
C ILE A 85 1.97 0.44 -2.10
N MET A 86 1.21 -0.63 -1.83
CA MET A 86 -0.03 -0.92 -2.54
C MET A 86 -1.06 0.18 -2.35
N PHE A 87 -1.14 0.79 -1.17
CA PHE A 87 -2.05 1.90 -0.92
C PHE A 87 -1.69 3.14 -1.75
N ILE A 88 -0.40 3.49 -1.84
CA ILE A 88 0.03 4.59 -2.71
C ILE A 88 -0.30 4.26 -4.17
N TYR A 89 -0.03 3.03 -4.63
CA TYR A 89 -0.38 2.59 -5.97
C TYR A 89 -1.90 2.71 -6.22
N TYR A 90 -2.73 2.32 -5.25
CA TYR A 90 -4.17 2.47 -5.32
C TYR A 90 -4.60 3.93 -5.48
N VAL A 91 -4.04 4.84 -4.68
CA VAL A 91 -4.30 6.28 -4.83
C VAL A 91 -3.95 6.74 -6.25
N PHE A 92 -2.79 6.37 -6.79
CA PHE A 92 -2.43 6.72 -8.17
C PHE A 92 -3.46 6.23 -9.21
N ASN A 93 -4.06 5.04 -9.01
CA ASN A 93 -5.09 4.52 -9.90
C ASN A 93 -6.39 5.32 -9.81
N VAL A 94 -6.82 5.71 -8.60
CA VAL A 94 -8.03 6.54 -8.42
C VAL A 94 -7.90 7.91 -9.08
N PHE A 95 -6.69 8.47 -9.12
CA PHE A 95 -6.40 9.72 -9.81
C PHE A 95 -5.98 9.54 -11.28
N GLU A 96 -6.15 8.34 -11.85
CA GLU A 96 -5.85 8.02 -13.25
C GLU A 96 -4.42 8.40 -13.69
N ILE A 97 -3.47 8.36 -12.76
CA ILE A 97 -2.07 8.65 -13.06
C ILE A 97 -1.47 7.46 -13.81
N VAL A 98 -1.02 7.71 -15.05
CA VAL A 98 -0.33 6.69 -15.85
C VAL A 98 0.98 6.32 -15.19
N LEU A 99 1.07 5.07 -14.73
CA LEU A 99 2.26 4.49 -14.13
C LEU A 99 3.13 3.83 -15.20
N ASP A 100 4.45 3.94 -15.05
CA ASP A 100 5.37 3.27 -15.94
C ASP A 100 5.26 1.73 -15.83
N LYS A 101 5.74 1.03 -16.86
CA LYS A 101 5.69 -0.44 -16.92
C LYS A 101 6.44 -1.09 -15.74
N GLU A 102 7.57 -0.51 -15.33
CA GLU A 102 8.39 -1.04 -14.24
C GLU A 102 7.65 -1.03 -12.89
N ILE A 103 6.91 0.04 -12.60
CA ILE A 103 6.06 0.16 -11.41
C ILE A 103 4.94 -0.88 -11.45
N ASN A 104 4.32 -1.11 -12.61
CA ASN A 104 3.30 -2.13 -12.78
C ASN A 104 3.86 -3.55 -12.57
N ASP A 105 5.02 -3.85 -13.13
CA ASP A 105 5.70 -5.13 -12.96
C ASP A 105 6.06 -5.38 -11.47
N ASN A 106 6.55 -4.34 -10.77
CA ASN A 106 6.83 -4.43 -9.34
C ASN A 106 5.56 -4.62 -8.50
N PHE A 107 4.45 -4.01 -8.89
CA PHE A 107 3.17 -4.22 -8.22
C PHE A 107 2.67 -5.67 -8.37
N GLU A 108 2.73 -6.25 -9.57
CA GLU A 108 2.38 -7.65 -9.79
C GLU A 108 3.28 -8.59 -8.98
N PHE A 109 4.59 -8.29 -8.89
CA PHE A 109 5.48 -9.02 -8.01
C PHE A 109 5.03 -8.96 -6.54
N LEU A 110 4.66 -7.78 -6.02
CA LEU A 110 4.18 -7.64 -4.64
C LEU A 110 2.89 -8.44 -4.40
N LYS A 111 1.96 -8.40 -5.36
CA LYS A 111 0.71 -9.15 -5.31
C LYS A 111 0.97 -10.66 -5.24
N ASP A 112 1.85 -11.18 -6.09
CA ASP A 112 2.20 -12.61 -6.10
C ASP A 112 2.89 -13.02 -4.78
N GLN A 113 3.77 -12.17 -4.25
CA GLN A 113 4.38 -12.39 -2.94
C GLN A 113 3.33 -12.44 -1.82
N SER A 114 2.37 -11.51 -1.79
CA SER A 114 1.30 -11.51 -0.79
C SER A 114 0.44 -12.78 -0.84
N ILE A 115 0.10 -13.26 -2.04
CA ILE A 115 -0.65 -14.51 -2.21
C ILE A 115 0.15 -15.71 -1.70
N ASN A 116 1.44 -15.79 -2.05
CA ASN A 116 2.30 -16.88 -1.61
C ASN A 116 2.48 -16.91 -0.09
N LEU A 117 2.62 -15.74 0.55
CA LEU A 117 2.82 -15.62 1.99
C LEU A 117 1.55 -15.88 2.79
N HIS A 118 0.36 -15.65 2.23
CA HIS A 118 -0.92 -15.85 2.91
C HIS A 118 -1.14 -17.28 3.40
N ASN A 119 -0.44 -18.26 2.82
CA ASN A 119 -0.49 -19.66 3.27
C ASN A 119 0.33 -19.95 4.54
N SER A 120 0.99 -18.93 5.10
CA SER A 120 1.81 -19.05 6.31
C SER A 120 0.97 -18.88 7.59
N VAL A 121 1.28 -19.65 8.64
CA VAL A 121 0.67 -19.47 9.96
C VAL A 121 1.27 -18.22 10.61
N GLY A 122 0.42 -17.29 11.08
CA GLY A 122 0.85 -16.00 11.64
C GLY A 122 0.02 -15.51 12.82
N THR A 123 0.45 -14.39 13.40
CA THR A 123 -0.24 -13.68 14.49
C THR A 123 -1.49 -12.95 14.00
N GLU A 124 -2.27 -12.36 14.91
CA GLU A 124 -3.45 -11.56 14.57
C GLU A 124 -3.09 -10.30 13.76
N GLU A 125 -1.94 -9.69 14.04
CA GLU A 125 -1.39 -8.55 13.32
C GLU A 125 -1.05 -8.93 11.87
N ILE A 126 -0.46 -10.11 11.67
CA ILE A 126 -0.17 -10.65 10.34
C ILE A 126 -1.47 -10.88 9.56
N LYS A 127 -2.51 -11.44 10.19
CA LYS A 127 -3.83 -11.61 9.57
C LYS A 127 -4.43 -10.27 9.17
N THR A 128 -4.38 -9.29 10.07
CA THR A 128 -4.87 -7.93 9.81
C THR A 128 -4.14 -7.29 8.63
N ALA A 129 -2.82 -7.45 8.55
CA ALA A 129 -2.03 -6.92 7.45
C ALA A 129 -2.38 -7.59 6.11
N PHE A 130 -2.63 -8.91 6.09
CA PHE A 130 -3.12 -9.61 4.91
C PHE A 130 -4.51 -9.17 4.48
N GLU A 131 -5.46 -9.07 5.42
CA GLU A 131 -6.82 -8.57 5.14
C GLU A 131 -6.76 -7.18 4.49
N LEU A 132 -5.93 -6.29 5.03
CA LEU A 132 -5.72 -4.96 4.46
C LEU A 132 -5.14 -5.02 3.04
N ILE A 133 -4.11 -5.84 2.82
CA ILE A 133 -3.52 -6.04 1.48
C ILE A 133 -4.60 -6.50 0.49
N PHE A 134 -5.41 -7.49 0.84
CA PHE A 134 -6.44 -8.01 -0.06
C PHE A 134 -7.57 -7.01 -0.29
N GLN A 135 -7.93 -6.21 0.71
CA GLN A 135 -8.87 -5.09 0.53
C GLN A 135 -8.33 -4.09 -0.49
N ILE A 136 -7.07 -3.65 -0.35
CA ILE A 136 -6.45 -2.72 -1.30
C ILE A 136 -6.41 -3.32 -2.71
N LEU A 137 -6.08 -4.62 -2.85
CA LEU A 137 -6.09 -5.30 -4.15
C LEU A 137 -7.49 -5.32 -4.79
N ASP A 138 -8.54 -5.55 -4.00
CA ASP A 138 -9.93 -5.49 -4.48
C ASP A 138 -10.31 -4.07 -4.91
N ASP A 139 -9.93 -3.06 -4.13
CA ASP A 139 -10.19 -1.65 -4.46
C ASP A 139 -9.45 -1.20 -5.73
N ILE A 140 -8.22 -1.66 -5.95
CA ILE A 140 -7.48 -1.43 -7.21
C ILE A 140 -8.21 -2.06 -8.40
N LYS A 141 -8.68 -3.31 -8.26
CA LYS A 141 -9.44 -3.96 -9.33
C LYS A 141 -10.72 -3.21 -9.64
N ARG A 142 -11.45 -2.76 -8.61
CA ARG A 142 -12.66 -1.96 -8.77
C ARG A 142 -12.34 -0.63 -9.44
N ALA A 143 -11.30 0.09 -9.02
CA ALA A 143 -10.89 1.34 -9.64
C ALA A 143 -10.55 1.18 -11.14
N LYS A 144 -9.86 0.10 -11.52
CA LYS A 144 -9.55 -0.21 -12.93
C LYS A 144 -10.76 -0.64 -13.76
N ASN A 145 -11.80 -1.18 -13.11
CA ASN A 145 -13.04 -1.62 -13.76
C ASN A 145 -14.14 -0.53 -13.74
N ILE A 146 -13.87 0.62 -13.13
CA ILE A 146 -14.65 1.84 -13.36
C ILE A 146 -14.17 2.37 -14.71
N ASP A 147 -14.45 1.62 -15.78
CA ASP A 147 -14.48 2.20 -17.12
C ASP A 147 -15.58 3.25 -17.08
N ILE A 148 -15.12 4.49 -17.27
CA ILE A 148 -15.89 5.72 -17.35
C ILE A 148 -16.99 5.53 -18.41
N PHE A 149 -18.26 5.62 -18.00
CA PHE A 149 -19.37 5.93 -18.91
C PHE A 149 -19.31 7.40 -19.32
#